data_AF-D6RG88-F1
#
_entry.id   AF-D6RG88-F1
#
_cell.length_a   1.000
_cell.length_b   1.000
_cell.length_c   1.000
_cell.angle_alpha   90.00
_cell.angle_beta   90.00
_cell.angle_gamma   90.00
#
_symmetry.space_group_name_H-M   'P 1'
#
loop_
_entity.id
_entity.type
_entity.pdbx_description
1 polymer ?
#
loop_
_entity_poly.entity_id
_entity_poly.type
_entity_poly.pdbx_seq_one_letter_code
_entity_poly.pdbx_strand_id
1 'polypeptide(L)' 'MAASWGQVLALVLVAALWGGTQPLLKRASSGLEQVRERTWAWQLLQEIKALFGNTEGSSNT' A
#
# COMPACT_ATOMS: atom_id res chain seq x y z
N MET A 1 6.32 21.73 -38.28
CA MET A 1 7.56 21.47 -37.51
C MET A 1 7.47 20.04 -37.00
N ALA A 2 8.15 19.09 -37.64
CA ALA A 2 8.11 17.69 -37.22
C ALA A 2 8.96 17.56 -35.96
N ALA A 3 8.33 17.29 -34.81
CA ALA A 3 9.07 16.95 -33.60
C ALA A 3 9.90 15.70 -33.90
N SER A 4 11.22 15.79 -33.70
CA SER A 4 12.11 14.67 -33.94
C SER A 4 11.77 13.52 -32.99
N TRP A 5 11.94 12.28 -33.44
CA TRP A 5 11.71 11.09 -32.58
C TRP A 5 12.43 11.19 -31.24
N GLY A 6 13.63 11.79 -31.21
CA GLY A 6 14.38 12.06 -29.98
C GLY A 6 13.63 12.97 -28.99
N GLN A 7 12.87 13.95 -29.49
CA GLN A 7 12.06 14.85 -28.66
C GLN A 7 10.86 14.12 -28.05
N VAL A 8 10.24 13.21 -28.80
CA VAL A 8 9.14 12.36 -28.30
C VAL A 8 9.66 11.39 -27.23
N LEU A 9 10.79 10.73 -27.48
CA LEU A 9 11.46 9.86 -26.50
C LEU A 9 11.85 10.63 -25.23
N ALA A 10 12.40 11.84 -25.37
CA ALA A 10 12.73 12.70 -24.23
C ALA A 10 11.50 13.09 -23.42
N LEU A 11 10.38 13.41 -24.07
CA LEU A 11 9.11 13.74 -23.41
C LEU A 11 8.52 12.54 -22.67
N VAL A 12 8.58 11.33 -23.24
CA VAL A 12 8.15 10.09 -22.57
C VAL A 12 9.06 9.78 -21.39
N LEU A 13 10.38 9.94 -21.53
CA LEU A 13 11.33 9.71 -20.44
C LEU A 13 11.14 10.72 -19.31
N VAL A 14 10.95 12.00 -19.64
CA VAL A 14 10.62 13.06 -18.67
C VAL A 14 9.27 12.79 -18.02
N ALA A 15 8.24 12.36 -18.76
CA ALA A 15 6.93 12.04 -18.19
C ALA A 15 6.97 10.79 -17.30
N ALA A 16 7.78 9.79 -17.64
CA ALA A 16 7.99 8.61 -16.81
C ALA A 16 8.86 8.93 -15.58
N LEU A 17 9.86 9.80 -15.71
CA LEU A 17 10.72 10.21 -14.62
C LEU A 17 10.02 11.19 -13.68
N TRP A 18 9.22 12.12 -14.22
CA TRP A 18 8.45 13.09 -13.46
C TRP A 18 7.16 12.49 -12.92
N GLY A 19 6.42 11.77 -13.76
CA GLY A 19 5.14 11.14 -13.43
C GLY A 19 5.27 9.76 -12.80
N GLY A 20 6.42 9.08 -12.89
CA GLY A 20 6.67 7.76 -12.30
C GLY A 20 7.40 7.81 -10.96
N THR A 21 8.28 8.79 -10.72
CA THR A 21 8.98 8.92 -9.42
C THR A 21 8.00 9.15 -8.25
N GLN A 22 6.95 9.93 -8.46
CA GLN A 22 5.92 10.17 -7.44
C GLN A 22 5.05 8.93 -7.10
N PRO A 23 4.48 8.18 -8.06
CA PRO A 23 3.70 6.97 -7.79
C PRO A 23 4.53 5.73 -7.50
N LEU A 24 5.82 5.64 -7.86
CA LEU A 24 6.66 4.51 -7.44
C LEU A 24 6.87 4.51 -5.92
N LEU A 25 7.15 5.68 -5.33
CA LEU A 25 7.21 5.84 -3.88
C LEU A 25 5.83 5.62 -3.25
N LYS A 26 4.75 6.10 -3.87
CA LYS A 26 3.38 5.91 -3.38
C LYS A 26 2.92 4.45 -3.49
N ARG A 27 3.33 3.71 -4.52
CA ARG A 27 3.03 2.28 -4.69
C ARG A 27 3.91 1.39 -3.84
N ALA A 28 5.19 1.72 -3.67
CA ALA A 28 6.06 1.04 -2.71
C ALA A 28 5.59 1.29 -1.27
N SER A 29 5.20 2.53 -0.95
CA SER A 29 4.58 2.89 0.32
C SER A 29 3.22 2.24 0.49
N SER A 30 2.38 2.15 -0.55
CA SER A 30 1.08 1.47 -0.49
C SER A 30 1.23 -0.05 -0.42
N GLY A 31 2.27 -0.63 -1.01
CA GLY A 31 2.60 -2.05 -0.85
C GLY A 31 3.12 -2.36 0.56
N LEU A 32 3.93 -1.49 1.15
CA LEU A 32 4.36 -1.58 2.55
C LEU A 32 3.22 -1.27 3.54
N GLU A 33 2.36 -0.32 3.20
CA GLU A 33 1.15 0.03 3.95
C GLU A 33 0.14 -1.10 3.89
N GLN A 34 -0.01 -1.78 2.75
CA GLN A 34 -0.83 -2.97 2.64
C GLN A 34 -0.28 -4.11 3.51
N VAL A 35 1.04 -4.26 3.65
CA VAL A 35 1.63 -5.23 4.58
C VAL A 35 1.47 -4.79 6.05
N ARG A 36 1.62 -3.49 6.34
CA ARG A 36 1.41 -2.91 7.67
C ARG A 36 -0.06 -2.99 8.12
N GLU A 37 -0.99 -2.67 7.23
CA GLU A 37 -2.43 -2.86 7.39
C GLU A 37 -2.76 -4.34 7.50
N ARG A 38 -2.07 -5.23 6.78
CA ARG A 38 -2.26 -6.67 6.96
C ARG A 38 -1.86 -7.09 8.36
N THR A 39 -0.75 -6.60 8.91
CA THR A 39 -0.34 -6.88 10.29
C THR A 39 -1.31 -6.26 11.31
N TRP A 40 -1.74 -5.03 11.11
CA TRP A 40 -2.73 -4.36 11.97
C TRP A 40 -4.12 -5.03 11.90
N ALA A 41 -4.56 -5.42 10.71
CA ALA A 41 -5.78 -6.19 10.49
C ALA A 41 -5.67 -7.57 11.10
N TRP A 42 -4.52 -8.25 11.04
CA TRP A 42 -4.28 -9.50 11.76
C TRP A 42 -4.28 -9.30 13.27
N GLN A 43 -3.74 -8.19 13.78
CA GLN A 43 -3.79 -7.83 15.21
C GLN A 43 -5.21 -7.53 15.67
N LEU A 44 -5.99 -6.79 14.89
CA LEU A 44 -7.40 -6.57 15.15
C LEU A 44 -8.22 -7.86 15.03
N LEU A 45 -7.90 -8.72 14.08
CA LEU A 45 -8.57 -10.02 13.93
C LEU A 45 -8.25 -10.93 15.12
N GLN A 46 -7.03 -10.86 15.64
CA GLN A 46 -6.62 -11.53 16.89
C GLN A 46 -7.31 -10.91 18.09
N GLU A 47 -7.41 -9.59 18.21
CA GLU A 47 -8.13 -8.92 19.29
C GLU A 47 -9.62 -9.21 19.24
N ILE A 48 -10.27 -9.17 18.08
CA ILE A 48 -11.68 -9.51 17.92
C ILE A 48 -11.89 -11.00 18.19
N LYS A 49 -11.03 -11.90 17.70
CA LYS A 49 -11.10 -13.33 18.04
C LYS A 49 -10.88 -13.58 19.54
N ALA A 50 -9.95 -12.86 20.16
CA ALA A 50 -9.67 -12.97 21.58
C ALA A 50 -10.84 -12.42 22.39
N LEU A 51 -11.41 -11.27 22.03
CA LEU A 51 -12.59 -10.71 22.68
C LEU A 51 -13.81 -11.63 22.52
N PHE A 52 -14.06 -12.17 21.33
CA PHE A 52 -15.19 -13.07 21.09
C PHE A 52 -15.01 -14.41 21.82
N GLY A 53 -13.83 -15.02 21.74
CA GLY A 53 -13.53 -16.29 22.42
C GLY A 53 -13.35 -16.16 23.94
N ASN A 54 -12.95 -15.00 24.45
CA ASN A 54 -12.84 -14.72 25.89
C ASN A 54 -14.19 -14.33 26.51
N THR A 55 -15.17 -13.93 25.70
CA THR A 55 -16.55 -13.70 26.19
C THR A 55 -17.25 -15.00 26.58
N GLU A 56 -16.77 -16.17 26.12
CA GLU A 56 -17.24 -17.48 26.57
C GLU A 56 -16.56 -17.96 27.89
N GLY A 57 -15.56 -17.24 28.39
CA GLY A 57 -14.76 -17.62 29.56
C GLY A 57 -14.98 -16.82 30.84
N SER A 58 -15.84 -15.80 30.86
CA SER A 58 -16.12 -14.98 32.05
C SER A 58 -17.48 -15.32 32.69
N SER A 59 -17.73 -16.61 32.94
CA SER A 59 -18.87 -17.09 33.74
C SER A 59 -18.48 -18.04 34.88
N ASN A 60 -17.21 -18.04 35.31
CA ASN A 60 -16.81 -18.80 36.51
C ASN A 60 -15.57 -18.23 37.20
N THR A 61 -15.73 -17.12 37.92
CA THR A 61 -15.12 -16.84 39.23
C THR A 61 -15.89 -15.72 39.91
#